data_AF-A0A1V4JK87-F1
#
_entry.id   AF-A0A1V4JK87-F1
#
_cell.length_a   1.000
_cell.length_b   1.000
_cell.length_c   1.000
_cell.angle_alpha   90.00
_cell.angle_beta   90.00
_cell.angle_gamma   90.00
#
_symmetry.space_group_name_H-M   'P 1'
#
loop_
_entity.id
_entity.type
_entity.pdbx_description
1 polymer ?
#
loop_
_entity_poly.entity_id
_entity_poly.type
_entity_poly.pdbx_seq_one_letter_code
_entity_poly.pdbx_strand_id
1 'polypeptide(L)'
;MYHREGWHDTGTVPGLNPHPLCQVLKLLIVAWDRRLIFTIGTSNTTGESDTVVWNEIHHKTEFGSNLTGHGYPDPNYLDNVLAELLAQGVSEATLKD
;
A
#
# COMPACT_ATOMS: atom_id res chain seq x y z
N MET A 1 -3.93 33.04 5.61
CA MET A 1 -5.18 33.10 4.81
C MET A 1 -4.89 32.34 3.52
N TYR A 2 -5.24 31.05 3.46
CA TYR A 2 -5.01 30.27 2.24
C TYR A 2 -6.29 30.30 1.41
N HIS A 3 -6.24 31.03 0.30
CA HIS A 3 -7.26 30.99 -0.74
C HIS A 3 -7.06 29.68 -1.52
N ARG A 4 -8.10 28.85 -1.60
CA ARG A 4 -8.08 27.61 -2.38
C ARG A 4 -9.22 27.71 -3.40
N GLU A 5 -8.90 28.12 -4.63
CA GLU A 5 -9.85 28.11 -5.74
C GLU A 5 -9.62 26.90 -6.64
N GLY A 6 -10.73 26.33 -7.13
CA GLY A 6 -10.78 25.62 -8.40
C GLY A 6 -10.35 24.16 -8.40
N TRP A 7 -11.14 23.28 -7.77
CA TRP A 7 -11.16 21.87 -8.17
C TRP A 7 -12.30 21.67 -9.17
N HIS A 8 -11.97 21.78 -10.46
CA HIS A 8 -12.76 21.19 -11.51
C HIS A 8 -12.10 19.87 -11.94
N ASP A 9 -12.87 18.81 -11.78
CA ASP A 9 -12.57 17.44 -12.18
C ASP A 9 -12.37 17.36 -13.70
N THR A 10 -11.11 17.36 -14.16
CA THR A 10 -10.73 16.93 -15.50
C THR A 10 -9.27 16.49 -15.49
N GLY A 11 -9.00 15.24 -15.87
CA GLY A 11 -7.77 14.79 -16.54
C GLY A 11 -6.43 15.01 -15.82
N THR A 12 -5.70 13.92 -15.61
CA THR A 12 -4.26 13.93 -15.29
C THR A 12 -3.50 15.08 -15.96
N VAL A 13 -2.99 16.02 -15.16
CA VAL A 13 -2.12 17.10 -15.62
C VAL A 13 -0.77 16.50 -16.04
N PRO A 14 -0.35 16.60 -17.32
CA PRO A 14 0.93 16.07 -17.76
C PRO A 14 2.06 16.80 -17.02
N GLY A 15 2.75 16.11 -16.12
CA GLY A 15 3.87 16.65 -15.34
C GLY A 15 3.70 16.58 -13.82
N LEU A 16 2.49 16.32 -13.31
CA LEU A 16 2.38 15.80 -11.95
C LEU A 16 2.55 14.28 -12.00
N ASN A 17 3.71 13.81 -11.54
CA ASN A 17 3.82 12.41 -11.14
C ASN A 17 2.67 12.13 -10.16
N PRO A 18 1.91 11.04 -10.33
CA PRO A 18 0.86 10.69 -9.38
C PRO A 18 1.48 10.65 -7.98
N HIS A 19 0.79 11.25 -7.01
CA HIS A 19 1.29 11.29 -5.64
C HIS A 19 1.62 9.85 -5.20
N PRO A 20 2.78 9.58 -4.57
CA PRO A 20 3.23 8.23 -4.24
C PRO A 20 2.17 7.36 -3.53
N LEU A 21 1.37 7.99 -2.66
CA LEU A 21 0.21 7.34 -2.01
C LEU A 21 -0.84 6.81 -3.00
N CYS A 22 -1.18 7.59 -4.03
CA CYS A 22 -2.14 7.18 -5.04
C CYS A 22 -1.62 6.01 -5.88
N GLN A 23 -0.30 5.94 -6.10
CA GLN A 23 0.33 4.83 -6.80
C GLN A 23 0.31 3.56 -5.95
N VAL A 24 0.74 3.63 -4.69
CA VAL A 24 0.72 2.49 -3.77
C VAL A 24 -0.69 1.92 -3.64
N LEU A 25 -1.72 2.78 -3.51
CA LEU A 25 -3.11 2.33 -3.45
C LEU A 25 -3.53 1.51 -4.68
N LYS A 26 -3.18 1.97 -5.89
CA LYS A 26 -3.50 1.23 -7.12
C LYS A 26 -2.83 -0.14 -7.16
N LEU A 27 -1.56 -0.22 -6.74
CA LEU A 27 -0.83 -1.48 -6.68
C LEU A 27 -1.42 -2.43 -5.62
N LEU A 28 -1.84 -1.91 -4.46
CA LEU A 28 -2.53 -2.69 -3.44
C LEU A 28 -3.86 -3.27 -3.94
N ILE A 29 -4.63 -2.51 -4.75
CA ILE A 29 -5.85 -3.01 -5.38
C ILE A 29 -5.54 -4.17 -6.33
N VAL A 30 -4.50 -4.05 -7.15
CA VAL A 30 -4.05 -5.16 -8.01
C VAL A 30 -3.60 -6.37 -7.19
N ALA A 31 -2.82 -6.16 -6.12
CA ALA A 31 -2.39 -7.23 -5.23
C ALA A 31 -3.59 -7.92 -4.57
N TRP A 32 -4.64 -7.18 -4.21
CA TRP A 32 -5.90 -7.71 -3.73
C TRP A 32 -6.59 -8.59 -4.76
N ASP A 33 -6.75 -8.12 -6.00
CA ASP A 33 -7.41 -8.88 -7.07
C ASP A 33 -6.65 -10.18 -7.40
N ARG A 34 -5.32 -10.15 -7.26
CA ARG A 34 -4.44 -11.32 -7.41
C ARG A 34 -4.37 -12.21 -6.16
N ARG A 35 -5.09 -11.89 -5.08
CA ARG A 35 -5.10 -12.60 -3.79
C ARG A 35 -3.72 -12.67 -3.13
N LEU A 36 -2.92 -11.62 -3.27
CA LEU A 36 -1.54 -11.53 -2.76
C LEU A 36 -1.42 -10.76 -1.44
N ILE A 37 -2.51 -10.21 -0.90
CA ILE A 37 -2.48 -9.50 0.38
C ILE A 37 -2.39 -10.49 1.56
N PHE A 38 -3.07 -11.62 1.41
CA PHE A 38 -3.12 -12.67 2.43
C PHE A 38 -2.80 -14.03 1.81
N THR A 39 -2.20 -14.90 2.60
CA THR A 39 -1.96 -16.30 2.24
C THR A 39 -2.40 -17.22 3.38
N ILE A 40 -2.44 -18.53 3.12
CA ILE A 40 -2.62 -19.53 4.16
C ILE A 40 -1.23 -19.97 4.64
N GLY A 41 -0.99 -19.86 5.94
CA GLY A 41 0.30 -20.19 6.54
C GLY A 41 0.19 -20.37 8.05
N THR A 42 1.33 -20.23 8.71
CA THR A 42 1.40 -20.28 10.18
C THR A 42 1.43 -18.88 10.75
N SER A 43 0.51 -18.59 11.67
CA SER A 43 0.45 -17.30 12.36
C SER A 43 1.69 -17.09 13.23
N ASN A 44 2.43 -16.00 13.01
CA ASN A 44 3.60 -15.64 13.84
C ASN A 44 3.21 -15.27 15.27
N THR A 45 1.99 -14.80 15.51
CA THR A 45 1.53 -14.37 16.85
C THR A 45 0.96 -15.51 17.67
N THR A 46 0.28 -16.48 17.03
CA THR A 46 -0.44 -17.56 17.74
C THR A 46 0.17 -18.94 17.51
N GLY A 47 1.03 -19.12 16.50
CA GLY A 47 1.60 -20.42 16.11
C GLY A 47 0.60 -21.34 15.41
N GLU A 48 -0.63 -20.87 15.16
CA GLU A 48 -1.67 -21.64 14.49
C GLU A 48 -1.34 -21.85 13.01
N SER A 49 -1.34 -23.11 12.56
CA SER A 49 -1.18 -23.47 11.15
C SER A 49 -2.52 -23.38 10.41
N ASP A 50 -2.45 -23.38 9.07
CA ASP A 50 -3.62 -23.40 8.19
C ASP A 50 -4.57 -22.21 8.41
N THR A 51 -4.00 -21.07 8.83
CA THR A 51 -4.74 -19.83 9.09
C THR A 51 -4.35 -18.73 8.12
N VAL A 52 -5.21 -17.72 8.00
CA VAL A 52 -4.98 -16.56 7.14
C VAL A 52 -3.89 -15.68 7.76
N VAL A 53 -2.80 -15.47 7.04
CA VAL A 53 -1.68 -14.62 7.46
C VAL A 53 -1.38 -13.55 6.42
N TRP A 54 -0.74 -12.46 6.86
CA TRP A 54 -0.22 -11.44 5.95
C TRP A 54 0.81 -12.04 5.01
N ASN A 55 0.70 -11.75 3.71
CA ASN A 55 1.62 -12.26 2.70
C ASN A 55 2.76 -11.24 2.45
N GLU A 56 3.46 -10.86 3.52
CA GLU A 56 4.65 -10.00 3.50
C GLU A 56 4.47 -8.58 2.89
N ILE A 57 3.23 -8.10 2.72
CA ILE A 57 2.93 -6.71 2.35
C ILE A 57 2.43 -5.95 3.59
N HIS A 58 3.29 -5.12 4.18
CA HIS A 58 3.00 -4.43 5.42
C HIS A 58 2.00 -3.30 5.22
N HIS A 59 0.97 -3.29 6.06
CA HIS A 59 -0.03 -2.22 6.12
C HIS A 59 0.12 -1.42 7.41
N LYS A 60 -0.20 -0.13 7.34
CA LYS A 60 -0.34 0.70 8.54
C LYS A 60 -1.73 0.51 9.16
N THR A 61 -1.75 0.02 10.38
CA THR A 61 -2.97 -0.31 11.14
C THR A 61 -3.25 0.63 12.30
N GLU A 62 -2.28 1.49 12.65
CA GLU A 62 -2.40 2.49 13.71
C GLU A 62 -2.55 3.90 13.11
N PHE A 63 -3.63 4.60 13.47
CA PHE A 63 -3.89 5.97 13.01
C PHE A 63 -3.50 6.99 14.09
N GLY A 64 -2.69 7.99 13.73
CA GLY A 64 -2.37 9.13 14.59
C GLY A 64 -1.24 8.90 15.61
N SER A 65 -0.71 7.69 15.72
CA SER A 65 0.47 7.35 16.52
C SER A 65 1.24 6.19 15.88
N ASN A 66 2.40 5.84 16.44
CA ASN A 66 3.22 4.70 16.01
C ASN A 66 3.78 3.93 17.22
N LEU A 67 2.95 3.72 18.24
CA LEU A 67 3.37 3.03 19.47
C LEU A 67 3.63 1.54 19.23
N THR A 68 2.94 0.95 18.26
CA THR A 68 3.05 -0.48 17.92
C THR A 68 4.03 -0.75 16.77
N GLY A 69 4.59 0.30 16.15
CA GLY A 69 5.44 0.18 14.95
C GLY A 69 4.65 0.12 13.62
N HIS A 70 3.33 0.00 13.67
CA HIS A 70 2.46 -0.11 12.49
C HIS A 70 1.69 1.18 12.17
N GLY A 71 2.19 2.33 12.59
CA GLY A 71 1.55 3.63 12.36
C GLY A 71 2.48 4.66 11.71
N TYR A 72 2.10 5.93 11.85
CA TYR A 72 2.80 7.10 11.32
C TYR A 72 3.27 8.03 12.46
N PRO A 73 4.35 8.83 12.28
CA PRO A 73 5.16 8.97 11.07
C PRO A 73 6.10 7.79 10.83
N ASP A 74 6.23 7.40 9.56
CA ASP A 74 7.20 6.44 9.06
C ASP A 74 7.65 6.90 7.65
N PRO A 75 8.83 7.53 7.53
CA PRO A 75 9.29 8.08 6.25
C PRO A 75 9.64 7.00 5.22
N ASN A 76 9.94 5.78 5.66
CA ASN A 76 10.40 4.70 4.77
C ASN A 76 9.25 3.78 4.33
N TYR A 77 8.05 3.93 4.91
CA TYR A 77 6.92 3.04 4.65
C TYR A 77 6.61 2.87 3.16
N LEU A 78 6.58 3.98 2.40
CA LEU A 78 6.21 3.94 0.99
C LEU A 78 7.24 3.20 0.14
N ASP A 79 8.53 3.36 0.41
CA ASP A 79 9.58 2.64 -0.30
C ASP A 79 9.56 1.15 0.06
N ASN A 80 9.34 0.84 1.35
CA ASN A 80 9.25 -0.55 1.83
C ASN A 80 8.06 -1.29 1.20
N VAL A 81 6.85 -0.71 1.25
CA VAL A 81 5.65 -1.37 0.70
C VAL A 81 5.74 -1.53 -0.83
N LEU A 82 6.40 -0.61 -1.53
CA LEU A 82 6.67 -0.75 -2.96
C LEU A 82 7.64 -1.91 -3.25
N ALA A 83 8.70 -2.08 -2.44
CA ALA A 83 9.63 -3.20 -2.56
C ALA A 83 8.94 -4.55 -2.27
N GLU A 84 8.06 -4.59 -1.28
CA GLU A 84 7.27 -5.77 -0.93
C GLU A 84 6.28 -6.14 -2.05
N LEU A 85 5.55 -5.16 -2.59
CA LEU A 85 4.68 -5.35 -3.76
C LEU A 85 5.46 -5.88 -4.95
N LEU A 86 6.64 -5.32 -5.22
CA LEU A 86 7.51 -5.78 -6.30
C LEU A 86 7.99 -7.22 -6.08
N ALA A 87 8.35 -7.60 -4.86
CA ALA A 87 8.73 -8.97 -4.50
C ALA A 87 7.57 -9.97 -4.72
N GLN A 88 6.32 -9.51 -4.57
CA GLN A 88 5.10 -10.28 -4.89
C GLN A 88 4.72 -10.22 -6.38
N GLY A 89 5.54 -9.59 -7.24
CA GLY A 89 5.30 -9.48 -8.68
C GLY A 89 4.26 -8.43 -9.07
N VAL A 90 4.00 -7.45 -8.21
CA VAL A 90 3.08 -6.31 -8.45
C VAL A 90 3.90 -5.03 -8.60
N SER A 91 3.83 -4.41 -9.79
CA SER A 91 4.57 -3.18 -10.09
C SER A 91 3.77 -2.27 -11.02
N GLU A 92 4.28 -1.08 -11.34
CA GLU A 92 3.64 -0.17 -12.30
C GLU A 92 3.38 -0.81 -13.67
N ALA A 93 4.19 -1.80 -14.09
CA ALA A 93 3.95 -2.53 -15.32
C ALA A 93 2.60 -3.26 -15.30
N THR A 94 2.17 -3.72 -14.12
CA THR A 94 0.88 -4.38 -13.92
C THR A 94 -0.32 -3.44 -14.06
N LEU A 95 -0.14 -2.13 -13.92
CA LEU A 95 -1.23 -1.16 -14.07
C LEU A 95 -1.55 -0.84 -15.54
N LYS A 96 -0.75 -1.33 -16.49
CA LYS A 96 -0.88 -1.06 -17.93
C LYS A 96 -1.55 -2.18 -18.72
N ASP A 97 -1.88 -3.28 -18.05
CA ASP A 97 -2.62 -4.43 -18.59
C ASP A 97 -4.12 -4.25 -18.37
#